data_AF-A0A8S2RLK2-F1
#
_entry.id   AF-A0A8S2RLK2-F1
#
_cell.length_a   1.000
_cell.length_b   1.000
_cell.length_c   1.000
_cell.angle_alpha   90.00
_cell.angle_beta   90.00
_cell.angle_gamma   90.00
#
_symmetry.space_group_name_H-M   'P 1'
#
loop_
_entity.id
_entity.type
_entity.pdbx_description
1 polymer ?
#
loop_
_entity_poly.entity_id
_entity_poly.type
_entity_poly.pdbx_seq_one_letter_code
_entity_poly.pdbx_strand_id
1 'polypeptide(L)'
;MKFGTPLDDYVNAPDPYYKWNLIRQYQNKDYNAYILNLTSQKWLDETFSSRPIWQHYVSIVIPSNLIRTNTALLWVDNGNSGAA
;
A
#
# COMPACT_ATOMS: atom_id res chain seq x y z
N MET A 1 -23.61 -0.04 17.98
CA MET A 1 -23.23 -0.08 16.56
C MET A 1 -22.29 1.07 16.29
N LYS A 2 -21.13 0.82 15.66
CA LYS A 2 -20.23 1.88 15.18
C LYS A 2 -20.68 2.23 13.77
N PHE A 3 -21.27 3.40 13.58
CA PHE A 3 -21.59 3.89 12.23
C PHE A 3 -20.30 4.38 11.57
N GLY A 4 -20.09 4.06 10.29
CA GLY A 4 -18.95 4.51 9.52
C GLY A 4 -18.96 6.03 9.35
N THR A 5 -17.79 6.62 9.20
CA THR A 5 -17.60 8.03 8.81
C THR A 5 -17.59 8.15 7.28
N PRO A 6 -17.80 9.36 6.71
CA PRO A 6 -17.63 9.56 5.27
C PRO A 6 -16.25 9.12 4.73
N LEU A 7 -15.21 9.18 5.57
CA LEU A 7 -13.89 8.69 5.21
C LEU A 7 -13.88 7.15 5.12
N ASP A 8 -14.57 6.46 6.02
CA ASP A 8 -14.71 5.00 5.95
C ASP A 8 -15.44 4.58 4.66
N ASP A 9 -16.53 5.27 4.31
CA ASP A 9 -17.27 4.99 3.08
C ASP A 9 -16.40 5.21 1.84
N TYR A 10 -15.64 6.31 1.82
CA TYR A 10 -14.71 6.62 0.74
C TYR A 10 -13.59 5.58 0.60
N VAL A 11 -12.92 5.19 1.69
CA VAL A 11 -11.82 4.21 1.65
C VAL A 11 -12.30 2.81 1.23
N ASN A 12 -13.55 2.45 1.56
CA ASN A 12 -14.10 1.14 1.21
C ASN A 12 -14.82 1.10 -0.15
N ALA A 13 -15.03 2.25 -0.80
CA ALA A 13 -15.64 2.28 -2.11
C ALA A 13 -14.71 1.61 -3.17
N PRO A 14 -15.27 0.86 -4.13
CA PRO A 14 -14.47 0.33 -5.23
C PRO A 14 -13.78 1.45 -6.01
N ASP A 15 -12.47 1.38 -6.13
CA ASP A 15 -11.66 2.35 -6.88
C ASP A 15 -11.07 1.67 -8.14
N PRO A 16 -11.41 2.11 -9.37
CA PRO A 16 -10.86 1.53 -10.60
C PRO A 16 -9.35 1.79 -10.79
N TYR A 17 -8.75 2.72 -10.04
CA TYR A 17 -7.32 2.97 -10.04
C TYR A 17 -6.55 2.00 -9.13
N TYR A 18 -7.23 1.32 -8.19
CA TYR A 18 -6.58 0.35 -7.31
C TYR A 18 -5.95 -0.75 -8.15
N LYS A 19 -4.63 -0.87 -8.04
CA LYS A 19 -3.85 -1.92 -8.69
C LYS A 19 -2.50 -2.04 -8.03
N TRP A 20 -1.92 -3.23 -8.12
CA TRP A 20 -0.55 -3.45 -7.73
C TRP A 20 0.14 -4.38 -8.71
N ASN A 21 1.45 -4.25 -8.79
CA ASN A 21 2.28 -5.14 -9.57
C ASN A 21 3.57 -5.47 -8.81
N LEU A 22 3.96 -6.74 -8.83
CA LEU A 22 5.26 -7.18 -8.33
C LEU A 22 6.34 -6.64 -9.27
N ILE A 23 7.24 -5.80 -8.75
CA ILE A 23 8.34 -5.21 -9.54
C ILE A 23 9.67 -5.88 -9.27
N ARG A 24 9.87 -6.43 -8.06
CA ARG A 24 11.10 -7.13 -7.67
C ARG A 24 10.80 -8.23 -6.65
N GLN A 25 11.55 -9.32 -6.75
CA GLN A 25 11.57 -10.39 -5.76
C GLN A 25 13.01 -10.70 -5.39
N TYR A 26 13.24 -10.94 -4.10
CA TYR A 26 14.52 -11.38 -3.56
C TYR A 26 14.31 -12.69 -2.81
N GLN A 27 15.11 -13.68 -3.14
CA GLN A 27 15.17 -14.94 -2.42
C GLN A 27 16.48 -14.97 -1.65
N ASN A 28 16.39 -15.07 -0.33
CA ASN A 28 17.53 -15.22 0.54
C ASN A 28 17.35 -16.48 1.39
N LYS A 29 18.43 -16.92 2.03
CA LYS A 29 18.42 -18.10 2.91
C LYS A 29 17.35 -17.98 4.01
N ASP A 30 17.25 -16.80 4.62
CA ASP A 30 16.45 -16.59 5.84
C ASP A 30 15.12 -15.87 5.59
N TYR A 31 14.89 -15.35 4.38
CA TYR A 31 13.64 -14.68 4.02
C TYR A 31 13.42 -14.58 2.50
N ASN A 32 12.16 -14.41 2.11
CA ASN A 32 11.78 -13.92 0.79
C ASN A 32 11.25 -12.50 0.92
N ALA A 33 11.65 -11.62 0.00
CA ALA A 33 11.12 -10.26 -0.07
C ALA A 33 10.48 -9.97 -1.43
N TYR A 34 9.39 -9.21 -1.39
CA TYR A 34 8.62 -8.81 -2.56
C TYR A 34 8.43 -7.30 -2.51
N ILE A 35 8.76 -6.63 -3.61
CA ILE A 35 8.53 -5.19 -3.76
C ILE A 35 7.38 -5.00 -4.75
N LEU A 36 6.30 -4.39 -4.27
CA LEU A 36 5.14 -4.06 -5.07
C LEU A 36 5.16 -2.56 -5.41
N ASN A 37 4.82 -2.22 -6.65
CA ASN A 37 4.33 -0.90 -6.97
C ASN A 37 2.80 -0.92 -6.78
N LEU A 38 2.30 -0.18 -5.81
CA LEU A 38 0.88 -0.11 -5.45
C LEU A 38 0.34 1.25 -5.83
N THR A 39 -0.76 1.29 -6.58
CA THR A 39 -1.68 2.42 -6.59
C THR A 39 -2.79 2.13 -5.59
N SER A 40 -2.85 2.91 -4.51
CA SER A 40 -3.79 2.68 -3.42
C SER A 40 -5.18 3.19 -3.75
N GLN A 41 -5.31 4.43 -4.21
CA GLN A 41 -6.58 5.05 -4.57
C GLN A 41 -6.39 6.38 -5.32
N LYS A 42 -7.48 6.96 -5.82
CA LYS A 42 -7.56 8.36 -6.28
C LYS A 42 -8.18 9.25 -5.20
N TRP A 43 -7.36 10.11 -4.59
CA TRP A 43 -7.79 11.16 -3.67
C TRP A 43 -8.22 12.42 -4.41
N LEU A 44 -9.54 12.67 -4.40
CA LEU A 44 -10.20 13.79 -5.09
C LEU A 44 -9.82 13.84 -6.57
N ASP A 45 -10.32 14.85 -7.28
CA ASP A 45 -9.94 15.10 -8.66
C ASP A 45 -8.80 16.12 -8.78
N GLU A 46 -8.38 16.34 -10.01
CA GLU A 46 -7.30 17.21 -10.43
C GLU A 46 -7.56 18.69 -10.10
N THR A 47 -8.81 19.07 -9.78
CA THR A 47 -9.15 20.44 -9.36
C THR A 47 -8.80 20.70 -7.89
N PHE A 48 -8.74 19.66 -7.07
CA PHE A 48 -8.41 19.76 -5.64
C PHE A 48 -7.00 19.25 -5.30
N SER A 49 -6.46 18.33 -6.11
CA SER A 49 -5.15 17.74 -5.90
C SER A 49 -4.34 17.73 -7.19
N SER A 50 -3.13 18.27 -7.15
CA SER A 50 -2.20 18.19 -8.29
C SER A 50 -1.68 16.78 -8.55
N ARG A 51 -1.82 15.87 -7.58
CA ARG A 51 -1.44 14.45 -7.68
C ARG A 51 -2.51 13.59 -6.99
N PRO A 52 -3.67 13.38 -7.65
CA PRO A 52 -4.79 12.70 -7.01
C PRO A 52 -4.54 11.18 -6.90
N ILE A 53 -3.70 10.59 -7.75
CA ILE A 53 -3.37 9.17 -7.68
C ILE A 53 -2.32 8.92 -6.60
N TRP A 54 -2.69 8.15 -5.58
CA TRP A 54 -1.81 7.79 -4.48
C TRP A 54 -1.06 6.50 -4.79
N GLN A 55 0.27 6.56 -4.71
CA GLN A 55 1.15 5.45 -5.08
C GLN A 55 2.18 5.19 -3.98
N HIS A 56 2.54 3.91 -3.80
CA HIS A 56 3.46 3.46 -2.79
C HIS A 56 4.33 2.31 -3.29
N TYR A 57 5.58 2.27 -2.83
CA TYR A 57 6.35 1.03 -2.85
C TYR A 57 6.08 0.25 -1.58
N VAL A 58 5.58 -0.98 -1.71
CA VAL A 58 5.29 -1.86 -0.57
C VAL A 58 6.30 -2.99 -0.55
N SER A 59 7.09 -3.07 0.52
CA SER A 59 8.04 -4.14 0.77
C SER A 59 7.44 -5.18 1.69
N ILE A 60 7.18 -6.39 1.18
CA ILE A 60 6.70 -7.51 1.95
C ILE A 60 7.88 -8.44 2.21
N VAL A 61 8.25 -8.60 3.49
CA VAL A 61 9.35 -9.48 3.90
C VAL A 61 8.77 -10.64 4.70
N ILE A 62 8.98 -11.86 4.20
CA ILE A 62 8.48 -13.10 4.80
C ILE A 62 9.69 -13.94 5.25
N PRO A 63 9.97 -14.02 6.56
CA PRO A 63 10.99 -14.91 7.10
C PRO A 63 10.74 -16.39 6.71
N SER A 64 11.81 -17.13 6.44
CA SER A 64 11.72 -18.57 6.11
C SER A 64 11.18 -19.41 7.28
N ASN A 65 11.43 -18.98 8.52
CA ASN A 65 10.96 -19.64 9.73
C ASN A 65 9.99 -18.72 10.49
N LEU A 66 8.69 -18.95 10.32
CA LEU A 66 7.64 -18.18 11.00
C LEU A 66 7.23 -18.85 12.32
N ILE A 67 7.43 -18.14 13.43
CA ILE A 67 6.90 -18.53 14.75
C ILE A 67 5.45 -18.08 14.90
N ARG A 68 5.08 -16.95 14.26
CA ARG A 68 3.71 -16.41 14.21
C ARG A 68 3.29 -16.25 12.76
N THR A 69 2.22 -16.93 12.37
CA THR A 69 1.75 -16.96 10.96
C THR A 69 0.55 -16.05 10.71
N ASN A 70 -0.15 -15.59 11.76
CA ASN A 70 -1.31 -14.69 11.67
C ASN A 70 -1.01 -13.31 12.30
N THR A 71 0.18 -12.77 12.05
CA THR A 71 0.57 -11.46 12.57
C THR A 71 1.53 -10.81 11.58
N ALA A 72 1.30 -9.54 11.27
CA ALA A 72 2.18 -8.73 10.45
C ALA A 72 2.45 -7.40 11.15
N LEU A 73 3.62 -6.82 10.87
CA LEU A 73 3.95 -5.44 11.23
C LEU A 73 3.85 -4.59 9.97
N LEU A 74 3.04 -3.53 10.02
CA LEU A 74 3.03 -2.50 9.00
C LEU A 74 3.84 -1.30 9.52
N TRP A 75 4.86 -0.92 8.76
CA TRP A 75 5.64 0.30 9.00
C TRP A 75 5.49 1.21 7.79
N VAL A 76 4.98 2.42 8.02
CA VAL A 76 4.79 3.44 6.98
C VAL A 76 5.82 4.54 7.20
N ASP A 77 6.61 4.82 6.18
CA ASP A 77 7.70 5.79 6.23
C ASP A 77 7.84 6.53 4.89
N ASN A 78 8.62 7.60 4.88
CA ASN A 78 9.11 8.30 3.69
C ASN A 78 7.99 8.83 2.77
N GLY A 79 7.08 9.62 3.34
CA GLY A 79 6.02 10.31 2.60
C GLY A 79 6.58 11.43 1.71
N ASN A 80 6.80 11.12 0.43
CA ASN A 80 7.18 12.11 -0.57
C ASN A 80 6.23 12.02 -1.78
N SER A 81 5.67 13.15 -2.20
CA SER A 81 4.83 13.22 -3.39
C SER A 81 5.64 13.31 -4.69
N GLY A 82 6.98 13.32 -4.62
CA GLY A 82 7.87 13.47 -5.77
C GLY A 82 7.83 14.87 -6.39
N ALA A 83 7.54 15.90 -5.60
CA ALA A 83 7.82 17.27 -5.98
C ALA A 83 9.33 17.50 -5.88
N ALA A 84 9.98 17.64 -7.03
CA ALA A 84 11.27 18.32 -7.11
C ALA A 84 11.05 19.83 -6.94
#